data_AF-A0A961WGK3-F1
#
_entry.id   AF-A0A961WGK3-F1
#
_cell.length_a   1.000
_cell.length_b   1.000
_cell.length_c   1.000
_cell.angle_alpha   90.00
_cell.angle_beta   90.00
_cell.angle_gamma   90.00
#
_symmetry.space_group_name_H-M   'P 1'
#
loop_
_entity.id
_entity.type
_entity.pdbx_description
1 polymer ?
#
loop_
_entity_poly.entity_id
_entity_poly.type
_entity_poly.pdbx_seq_one_letter_code
_entity_poly.pdbx_strand_id
1 'polypeptide(L)'
;RMHGMSLGPADLAASRGMKTTRVGGGHPDYVVLADPGADPKAPRAAFQQDLWHYTVGKMVDACLAYGLKPFYGPFGDFADSAACESQFRNAFLQGCLGAWSLHPSQIEIAKRVFSPDVKEVA
;
A
#
# COMPACT_ATOMS: atom_id res chain seq x y z
N ARG A 1 8.27 -25.55 -2.91
CA ARG A 1 6.79 -25.58 -3.03
C ARG A 1 6.29 -24.16 -2.83
N MET A 2 5.37 -23.69 -3.66
CA MET A 2 4.85 -22.31 -3.57
C MET A 2 3.88 -22.16 -2.40
N HIS A 3 3.89 -21.00 -1.75
CA HIS A 3 2.98 -20.62 -0.65
C HIS A 3 2.30 -19.27 -0.90
N GLY A 4 3.07 -18.28 -1.36
CA GLY A 4 2.61 -16.91 -1.49
C GLY A 4 3.66 -16.00 -2.09
N MET A 5 3.35 -14.71 -2.15
CA MET A 5 4.23 -13.65 -2.61
C MET A 5 4.15 -12.46 -1.65
N SER A 6 5.28 -11.80 -1.41
CA SER A 6 5.32 -10.53 -0.69
C SER A 6 5.81 -9.42 -1.61
N LEU A 7 5.14 -8.27 -1.60
CA LEU A 7 5.63 -7.07 -2.27
C LEU A 7 6.88 -6.57 -1.52
N GLY A 8 8.04 -6.54 -2.18
CA GLY A 8 9.24 -5.82 -1.70
C GLY A 8 9.31 -4.43 -2.32
N PRO A 9 8.72 -3.38 -1.72
CA PRO A 9 8.53 -2.09 -2.39
C PRO A 9 9.84 -1.33 -2.60
N ALA A 10 10.84 -1.47 -1.71
CA ALA A 10 12.14 -0.82 -1.87
C ALA A 10 12.86 -1.31 -3.14
N ASP A 11 13.11 -2.62 -3.23
CA ASP A 11 13.81 -3.21 -4.36
C ASP A 11 13.00 -3.12 -5.65
N LEU A 12 11.68 -3.26 -5.59
CA LEU A 12 10.83 -3.11 -6.77
C LEU A 12 10.81 -1.66 -7.28
N ALA A 13 10.81 -0.67 -6.37
CA ALA A 13 10.96 0.73 -6.76
C ALA A 13 12.31 0.98 -7.42
N ALA A 14 13.40 0.46 -6.84
CA ALA A 14 14.75 0.57 -7.40
C ALA A 14 14.83 -0.07 -8.78
N SER A 15 14.30 -1.29 -8.94
CA SER A 15 14.28 -2.02 -10.21
C SER A 15 13.53 -1.28 -11.31
N ARG A 16 12.40 -0.64 -10.98
CA ARG A 16 11.58 0.13 -11.93
C ARG A 16 12.05 1.57 -12.13
N GLY A 17 13.03 2.04 -11.36
CA GLY A 17 13.41 3.45 -11.33
C GLY A 17 12.32 4.38 -10.76
N MET A 18 11.38 3.84 -9.98
CA MET A 18 10.29 4.60 -9.36
C MET A 18 10.85 5.61 -8.35
N LYS A 19 10.19 6.75 -8.23
CA LYS A 19 10.50 7.75 -7.21
C LYS A 19 9.64 7.48 -6.00
N THR A 20 10.25 6.93 -4.96
CA THR A 20 9.64 6.75 -3.65
C THR A 20 10.42 7.57 -2.64
N THR A 21 9.72 8.22 -1.71
CA THR A 21 10.35 9.01 -0.63
C THR A 21 10.65 8.14 0.59
N ARG A 22 10.11 6.92 0.64
CA ARG A 22 10.21 5.97 1.77
C ARG A 22 10.28 4.52 1.26
N VAL A 23 10.56 3.57 2.14
CA VAL A 23 10.35 2.13 1.85
C VAL A 23 8.87 1.81 2.05
N GLY A 24 8.13 1.63 0.95
CA GLY A 24 6.67 1.64 0.98
C GLY A 24 6.09 3.06 1.05
N GLY A 25 4.76 3.19 1.05
CA GLY A 25 4.09 4.49 1.04
C GLY A 25 4.00 5.13 -0.37
N GLY A 26 3.40 6.32 -0.46
CA GLY A 26 3.23 7.05 -1.72
C GLY A 26 4.36 8.01 -2.05
N HIS A 27 4.11 8.91 -3.02
CA HIS A 27 4.96 10.04 -3.33
C HIS A 27 4.08 11.30 -3.44
N PRO A 28 4.44 12.43 -2.80
CA PRO A 28 3.58 13.62 -2.76
C PRO A 28 3.29 14.20 -4.14
N ASP A 29 4.20 14.02 -5.10
CA ASP A 29 4.03 14.50 -6.49
C ASP A 29 3.26 13.53 -7.40
N TYR A 30 2.89 12.34 -6.92
CA TYR A 30 2.06 11.44 -7.72
C TYR A 30 0.60 11.86 -7.58
N VAL A 31 0.21 12.88 -8.35
CA VAL A 31 -1.09 13.56 -8.24
C VAL A 31 -1.82 13.65 -9.58
N VAL A 32 -3.13 13.80 -9.50
CA VAL A 32 -3.97 14.29 -10.60
C VAL A 32 -4.40 15.72 -10.29
N LEU A 33 -4.24 16.63 -11.25
CA LEU A 33 -4.71 18.02 -11.13
C LEU A 33 -6.14 18.14 -11.67
N ALA A 34 -7.06 18.68 -10.87
CA ALA A 34 -8.42 19.03 -11.29
C ALA A 34 -8.40 19.93 -12.53
N ASP A 35 -9.39 19.90 -13.41
CA ASP A 35 -9.45 20.80 -14.57
C ASP A 35 -9.40 22.29 -14.18
N PRO A 36 -9.04 23.20 -15.11
CA PRO A 36 -9.08 24.64 -14.85
C PRO A 36 -10.47 25.11 -14.42
N GLY A 37 -10.54 25.92 -13.36
CA GLY A 37 -11.77 26.55 -12.91
C GLY A 37 -12.14 27.78 -13.73
N ALA A 38 -13.21 28.47 -13.33
CA ALA A 38 -13.69 29.69 -13.98
C ALA A 38 -12.66 30.85 -13.93
N ASP A 39 -11.81 30.90 -12.90
CA ASP A 39 -10.66 31.79 -12.84
C ASP A 39 -9.39 31.03 -13.27
N PRO A 40 -8.81 31.33 -14.45
CA PRO A 40 -7.60 30.68 -14.95
C PRO A 40 -6.36 30.90 -14.08
N LYS A 41 -6.38 31.87 -13.15
CA LYS A 41 -5.26 32.18 -12.25
C LYS A 41 -5.38 31.51 -10.89
N ALA A 42 -6.53 30.93 -10.56
CA ALA A 42 -6.73 30.25 -9.29
C ALA A 42 -5.93 28.92 -9.23
N PRO A 43 -5.37 28.56 -8.07
CA PRO A 43 -4.69 27.27 -7.89
C PRO A 43 -5.65 26.10 -8.17
N ARG A 44 -5.18 25.11 -8.93
CA ARG A 44 -5.91 23.86 -9.19
C ARG A 44 -5.73 22.90 -8.01
N ALA A 45 -6.80 22.20 -7.63
CA ALA A 45 -6.69 21.12 -6.64
C ALA A 45 -5.82 19.98 -7.18
N ALA A 46 -4.97 19.42 -6.31
CA ALA A 46 -4.14 18.25 -6.59
C ALA A 46 -4.56 17.09 -5.68
N PHE A 47 -4.82 15.92 -6.26
CA PHE A 47 -5.24 14.73 -5.53
C PHE A 47 -4.14 13.68 -5.61
N GLN A 48 -3.49 13.39 -4.48
CA GLN A 48 -2.49 12.32 -4.41
C GLN A 48 -3.11 10.95 -4.73
N GLN A 49 -2.35 10.14 -5.46
CA GLN A 49 -2.74 8.81 -5.90
C GLN A 49 -1.84 7.74 -5.26
N ASP A 50 -2.29 6.49 -5.30
CA ASP A 50 -1.51 5.35 -4.78
C ASP A 50 -0.56 4.79 -5.84
N LEU A 51 0.74 4.86 -5.59
CA LEU A 51 1.78 4.27 -6.44
C LEU A 51 1.69 2.75 -6.55
N TRP A 52 1.12 2.08 -5.55
CA TRP A 52 1.13 0.62 -5.43
C TRP A 52 -0.14 -0.03 -5.93
N HIS A 53 -1.16 0.73 -6.33
CA HIS A 53 -2.47 0.21 -6.73
C HIS A 53 -2.37 -0.92 -7.77
N TYR A 54 -1.71 -0.67 -8.90
CA TYR A 54 -1.50 -1.69 -9.94
C TYR A 54 -0.73 -2.91 -9.41
N THR A 55 0.30 -2.67 -8.60
CA THR A 55 1.23 -3.72 -8.16
C THR A 55 0.54 -4.68 -7.19
N VAL A 56 -0.21 -4.14 -6.24
CA VAL A 56 -0.95 -4.94 -5.25
C VAL A 56 -2.08 -5.70 -5.93
N GLY A 57 -2.93 -5.04 -6.75
CA GLY A 57 -4.01 -5.72 -7.46
C GLY A 57 -3.52 -6.87 -8.33
N LYS A 58 -2.45 -6.65 -9.12
CA LYS A 58 -1.85 -7.71 -9.94
C LYS A 58 -1.28 -8.87 -9.12
N MET A 59 -0.64 -8.58 -7.98
CA MET A 59 -0.12 -9.62 -7.09
C MET A 59 -1.25 -10.44 -6.46
N VAL A 60 -2.33 -9.79 -6.05
CA VAL A 60 -3.50 -10.45 -5.47
C VAL A 60 -4.15 -11.38 -6.49
N ASP A 61 -4.47 -10.89 -7.69
CA ASP A 61 -5.06 -11.71 -8.76
C ASP A 61 -4.18 -12.94 -9.06
N ALA A 62 -2.87 -12.72 -9.22
CA ALA A 62 -1.92 -13.79 -9.48
C ALA A 62 -1.83 -14.80 -8.32
N CYS A 63 -1.87 -14.36 -7.06
CA CYS A 63 -1.83 -15.29 -5.94
C CYS A 63 -3.11 -16.10 -5.83
N LEU A 64 -4.27 -15.43 -5.87
CA LEU A 64 -5.56 -16.06 -5.63
C LEU A 64 -5.97 -17.01 -6.75
N ALA A 65 -5.59 -16.74 -8.01
CA ALA A 65 -5.81 -17.64 -9.13
C ALA A 65 -5.15 -19.03 -8.97
N TYR A 66 -4.13 -19.13 -8.11
CA TYR A 66 -3.40 -20.38 -7.84
C TYR A 66 -3.49 -20.83 -6.37
N GLY A 67 -4.41 -20.27 -5.58
CA GLY A 67 -4.55 -20.62 -4.15
C GLY A 67 -3.34 -20.24 -3.30
N LEU A 68 -2.56 -19.25 -3.74
CA LEU A 68 -1.41 -18.69 -3.02
C LEU A 68 -1.81 -17.45 -2.22
N LYS A 69 -0.93 -17.06 -1.29
CA LYS A 69 -1.21 -15.98 -0.33
C LYS A 69 -0.47 -14.68 -0.70
N PRO A 70 -1.20 -13.57 -0.98
CA PRO A 70 -0.59 -12.27 -1.20
C PRO A 70 -0.30 -11.56 0.12
N PHE A 71 0.87 -10.93 0.23
CA PHE A 71 1.28 -10.15 1.40
C PHE A 71 1.87 -8.82 1.00
N TYR A 72 1.61 -7.78 1.78
CA TYR A 72 2.42 -6.58 1.73
C TYR A 72 3.77 -6.85 2.41
N GLY A 73 4.84 -6.21 1.98
CA GLY A 73 6.15 -6.34 2.65
C GLY A 73 6.36 -5.26 3.69
N PRO A 74 7.52 -4.57 3.70
CA PRO A 74 7.86 -3.58 4.72
C PRO A 74 7.24 -2.19 4.48
N PHE A 75 6.98 -1.50 5.60
CA PHE A 75 6.88 -0.04 5.66
C PHE A 75 8.04 0.49 6.51
N GLY A 76 8.90 1.33 5.94
CA GLY A 76 10.20 1.67 6.54
C GLY A 76 10.23 2.90 7.43
N ASP A 77 9.16 3.70 7.47
CA ASP A 77 9.10 4.86 8.36
C ASP A 77 8.49 4.44 9.71
N PHE A 78 9.35 4.20 10.70
CA PHE A 78 8.94 3.68 11.99
C PHE A 78 8.28 4.74 12.88
N ALA A 79 8.49 6.02 12.59
CA ALA A 79 7.92 7.13 13.35
C ALA A 79 6.48 7.46 12.92
N ASP A 80 6.09 7.06 11.70
CA ASP A 80 4.78 7.36 11.12
C ASP A 80 3.83 6.15 11.18
N SER A 81 3.27 5.93 12.37
CA SER A 81 2.31 4.84 12.62
C SER A 81 1.02 4.99 11.81
N ALA A 82 0.59 6.22 11.55
CA ALA A 82 -0.63 6.51 10.78
C ALA A 82 -0.45 6.13 9.30
N ALA A 83 0.68 6.49 8.68
CA ALA A 83 0.98 6.08 7.32
C ALA A 83 1.21 4.57 7.20
N CYS A 84 1.84 3.94 8.22
CA CYS A 84 1.97 2.48 8.29
C CYS A 84 0.60 1.80 8.30
N GLU A 85 -0.32 2.23 9.19
CA GLU A 85 -1.68 1.70 9.26
C GLU A 85 -2.45 1.92 7.97
N SER A 86 -2.37 3.12 7.38
CA SER A 86 -3.02 3.43 6.11
C SER A 86 -2.54 2.53 4.97
N GLN A 87 -1.23 2.35 4.83
CA GLN A 87 -0.66 1.51 3.78
C GLN A 87 -1.01 0.03 3.97
N PHE A 88 -0.98 -0.47 5.21
CA PHE A 88 -1.40 -1.83 5.53
C PHE A 88 -2.90 -2.02 5.25
N ARG A 89 -3.74 -1.04 5.60
CA ARG A 89 -5.18 -1.08 5.37
C ARG A 89 -5.50 -1.10 3.87
N ASN A 90 -4.80 -0.30 3.06
CA ASN A 90 -4.96 -0.32 1.61
C ASN A 90 -4.63 -1.70 1.03
N ALA A 91 -3.59 -2.36 1.53
CA ALA A 91 -3.24 -3.72 1.10
C ALA A 91 -4.27 -4.76 1.55
N PHE A 92 -4.75 -4.68 2.79
CA PHE A 92 -5.81 -5.55 3.33
C PHE A 92 -7.08 -5.44 2.49
N LEU A 93 -7.54 -4.21 2.20
CA LEU A 93 -8.73 -3.97 1.39
C LEU A 93 -8.60 -4.46 -0.07
N GLN A 94 -7.38 -4.60 -0.58
CA GLN A 94 -7.14 -5.21 -1.89
C GLN A 94 -7.00 -6.74 -1.83
N GLY A 95 -7.00 -7.36 -0.65
CA GLY A 95 -6.96 -8.82 -0.48
C GLY A 95 -5.65 -9.41 0.04
N CYS A 96 -4.69 -8.58 0.46
CA CYS A 96 -3.48 -9.08 1.16
C CYS A 96 -3.84 -9.66 2.53
N LEU A 97 -3.17 -10.75 2.92
CA LEU A 97 -3.42 -11.48 4.17
C LEU A 97 -2.53 -11.06 5.34
N GLY A 98 -1.59 -10.16 5.09
CA GLY A 98 -0.66 -9.68 6.11
C GLY A 98 0.36 -8.69 5.56
N ALA A 99 1.20 -8.20 6.46
CA ALA A 99 2.32 -7.31 6.18
C ALA A 99 3.57 -7.71 6.99
N TRP A 100 4.74 -7.23 6.61
CA TRP A 100 5.96 -7.39 7.40
C TRP A 100 6.06 -6.29 8.46
N SER A 101 6.39 -6.66 9.70
CA SER A 101 6.77 -5.72 10.75
C SER A 101 8.29 -5.67 10.90
N LEU A 102 8.90 -4.51 10.64
CA LEU A 102 10.34 -4.28 10.80
C LEU A 102 10.71 -3.71 12.19
N HIS A 103 9.73 -3.14 12.88
CA HIS A 103 9.88 -2.55 14.20
C HIS A 103 8.76 -3.02 15.14
N PRO A 104 9.00 -3.20 16.46
CA PRO A 104 7.98 -3.69 17.40
C PRO A 104 6.67 -2.88 17.39
N SER A 105 6.73 -1.57 17.15
CA SER A 105 5.54 -0.70 17.05
C SER A 105 4.58 -1.09 15.93
N GLN A 106 5.04 -1.82 14.90
CA GLN A 106 4.23 -2.22 13.75
C GLN A 106 3.45 -3.52 13.99
N ILE A 107 3.82 -4.32 15.00
CA ILE A 107 3.21 -5.63 15.26
C ILE A 107 1.72 -5.48 15.56
N GLU A 108 1.37 -4.58 16.49
CA GLU A 108 -0.02 -4.35 16.88
C GLU A 108 -0.83 -3.66 15.77
N ILE A 109 -0.17 -2.88 14.91
CA ILE A 109 -0.80 -2.31 13.71
C ILE A 109 -1.18 -3.43 12.74
N ALA A 110 -0.24 -4.32 12.41
CA ALA A 110 -0.48 -5.44 11.50
C ALA A 110 -1.59 -6.37 12.03
N LYS A 111 -1.54 -6.76 13.31
CA LYS A 111 -2.58 -7.61 13.91
C LYS A 111 -3.96 -6.99 13.81
N ARG A 112 -4.09 -5.69 14.14
CA ARG A 112 -5.37 -4.98 14.10
C ARG A 112 -5.90 -4.85 12.68
N VAL A 113 -5.05 -4.51 11.71
CA VAL A 113 -5.47 -4.26 10.32
C VAL A 113 -5.84 -5.54 9.58
N PHE A 114 -5.09 -6.62 9.77
CA PHE A 114 -5.28 -7.88 9.05
C PHE A 114 -6.16 -8.90 9.80
N SER A 115 -6.81 -8.46 10.89
CA SER A 115 -7.89 -9.22 11.52
C SER A 115 -9.22 -8.82 10.86
N PRO A 116 -10.02 -9.76 10.32
CA PRO A 116 -11.32 -9.45 9.72
C PRO A 116 -12.25 -8.70 10.68
N ASP A 117 -13.11 -7.84 10.13
CA ASP A 117 -14.14 -7.21 10.94
C ASP A 117 -15.11 -8.29 11.47
N VAL A 118 -15.55 -8.15 12.73
CA VAL A 118 -16.45 -9.12 13.36
C VAL A 118 -17.73 -9.31 12.53
N LYS A 119 -18.21 -8.26 11.85
CA LYS A 119 -19.39 -8.31 10.98
C LYS A 119 -19.14 -9.03 9.65
N GLU A 120 -17.90 -9.08 9.17
CA GLU A 120 -17.55 -9.86 7.98
C GLU A 120 -17.46 -11.37 8.28
N VAL A 121 -17.30 -11.72 9.55
CA VAL A 121 -17.15 -13.12 10.01
C VAL A 121 -18.46 -13.74 10.49
N ALA A 122 -19.38 -12.93 11.06
CA ALA A 122 -20.65 -13.36 11.64
C ALA A 122 -21.72 -13.69 10.57
#